data_AF-A0A3D9MKK5-F1
#
_entry.id   AF-A0A3D9MKK5-F1
#
_cell.length_a   1.000
_cell.length_b   1.000
_cell.length_c   1.000
_cell.angle_alpha   90.00
_cell.angle_beta   90.00
_cell.angle_gamma   90.00
#
_symmetry.space_group_name_H-M   'P 1'
#
loop_
_entity.id
_entity.type
_entity.pdbx_description
1 polymer ?
#
loop_
_entity_poly.entity_id
_entity_poly.type
_entity_poly.pdbx_seq_one_letter_code
_entity_poly.pdbx_strand_id
1 'polypeptide(L)'
;MPKCSRLRSGHILARRWFAEAGLEAHADAYIRYLTEHGYAVPTVECYFRCVAHFLHWAVQQHAAFHDVGDALIERFIQEHLPHCQCAPQCRRTSADVHAALMHFLDMYGIARATPAPIVSASLVLPFSLT
;
A
#
# COMPACT_ATOMS: atom_id res chain seq x y z
N MET A 1 -8.18 0.67 -17.07
CA MET A 1 -7.16 1.16 -16.11
C MET A 1 -7.77 2.26 -15.24
N PRO A 2 -8.13 2.01 -13.97
CA PRO A 2 -8.61 3.09 -13.13
C PRO A 2 -7.42 3.93 -12.63
N LYS A 3 -7.40 5.20 -13.02
CA LYS A 3 -6.40 6.20 -12.63
C LYS A 3 -6.78 6.79 -11.28
N CYS A 4 -5.89 6.74 -10.29
CA CYS A 4 -6.07 7.48 -9.04
C CYS A 4 -5.73 8.96 -9.25
N SER A 5 -6.63 9.72 -9.87
CA SER A 5 -6.42 11.15 -10.12
C SER A 5 -6.98 11.99 -8.97
N ARG A 6 -6.08 12.49 -8.10
CA ARG A 6 -6.06 13.88 -7.58
C ARG A 6 -4.78 14.08 -6.74
N LEU A 7 -3.94 15.02 -7.18
CA LEU A 7 -2.48 14.88 -7.26
C LEU A 7 -1.65 15.82 -6.35
N ARG A 8 -2.23 16.48 -5.32
CA ARG A 8 -1.41 17.26 -4.35
C ARG A 8 -1.84 17.06 -2.89
N SER A 9 -3.13 17.15 -2.59
CA SER A 9 -3.64 17.01 -1.21
C SER A 9 -3.44 15.61 -0.63
N GLY A 10 -3.56 14.57 -1.47
CA GLY A 10 -3.40 13.18 -1.01
C GLY A 10 -1.96 12.82 -0.64
N HIS A 11 -0.97 13.43 -1.28
CA HIS A 11 0.44 13.22 -0.96
C HIS A 11 0.83 13.91 0.35
N ILE A 12 0.33 15.14 0.58
CA ILE A 12 0.54 15.87 1.84
C ILE A 12 -0.09 15.11 3.01
N LEU A 13 -1.32 14.62 2.85
CA LEU A 13 -2.00 13.82 3.88
C LEU A 13 -1.26 12.51 4.16
N ALA A 14 -0.80 11.82 3.10
CA ALA A 14 -0.03 10.60 3.26
C ALA A 14 1.27 10.83 4.05
N ARG A 15 2.04 11.88 3.73
CA ARG A 15 3.25 12.22 4.50
C ARG A 15 2.95 12.53 5.96
N ARG A 16 1.85 13.23 6.25
CA ARG A 16 1.41 13.50 7.64
C ARG A 16 1.11 12.21 8.41
N TRP A 17 0.46 11.23 7.77
CA TRP A 17 0.18 9.95 8.41
C TRP A 17 1.44 9.10 8.68
N PHE A 18 2.45 9.20 7.82
CA PHE A 18 3.77 8.65 8.14
C PHE A 18 4.40 9.34 9.36
N ALA A 19 4.33 10.66 9.45
CA ALA A 19 4.84 11.40 10.60
C ALA A 19 4.07 11.10 11.90
N GLU A 20 2.73 10.97 11.83
CA GLU A 20 1.87 10.58 12.95
C GLU A 20 2.26 9.20 13.52
N ALA A 21 2.66 8.27 12.65
CA ALA A 21 3.16 6.95 13.04
C ALA A 21 4.64 6.94 13.45
N GLY A 22 5.32 8.10 13.49
CA GLY A 22 6.76 8.18 13.81
C GLY A 22 7.68 7.63 12.71
N LEU A 23 7.17 7.44 11.49
CA LEU A 23 7.85 6.80 10.36
C LEU A 23 8.20 7.80 9.25
N GLU A 24 8.38 9.07 9.57
CA GLU A 24 8.65 10.13 8.59
C GLU A 24 9.86 9.81 7.70
N ALA A 25 10.97 9.33 8.29
CA ALA A 25 12.18 8.96 7.55
C ALA A 25 11.96 7.79 6.56
N HIS A 26 10.95 6.96 6.79
CA HIS A 26 10.63 5.80 5.94
C HIS A 26 9.74 6.17 4.76
N ALA A 27 9.11 7.35 4.77
CA ALA A 27 8.26 7.80 3.67
C ALA A 27 9.07 7.94 2.37
N ASP A 28 10.21 8.64 2.42
CA ASP A 28 11.07 8.85 1.26
C ASP A 28 11.82 7.55 0.88
N ALA A 29 12.22 6.75 1.87
CA ALA A 29 12.83 5.44 1.63
C ALA A 29 11.90 4.50 0.86
N TYR A 30 10.61 4.49 1.18
CA TYR A 30 9.63 3.65 0.50
C TYR A 30 9.36 4.09 -0.94
N ILE A 31 9.23 5.40 -1.16
CA ILE A 31 9.08 5.96 -2.53
C ILE A 31 10.28 5.58 -3.39
N ARG A 32 11.49 5.73 -2.84
CA ARG A 32 12.73 5.36 -3.52
C ARG A 32 12.77 3.86 -3.82
N TYR A 33 12.48 3.01 -2.83
CA TYR A 33 12.42 1.55 -3.00
C TYR A 33 11.52 1.16 -4.18
N LEU A 34 10.29 1.67 -4.26
CA LEU A 34 9.38 1.33 -5.36
C LEU A 34 9.89 1.85 -6.72
N THR A 35 10.50 3.04 -6.72
CA THR A 35 11.05 3.62 -7.94
C THR A 35 12.23 2.80 -8.48
N GLU A 36 13.13 2.37 -7.61
CA GLU A 36 14.28 1.52 -7.94
C GLU A 36 13.87 0.12 -8.42
N HIS A 37 12.73 -0.39 -7.94
CA HIS A 37 12.12 -1.65 -8.41
C HIS A 37 11.32 -1.49 -9.73
N GLY A 38 11.34 -0.30 -10.35
CA GLY A 38 10.76 -0.06 -11.67
C GLY A 38 9.25 0.16 -11.70
N TYR A 39 8.62 0.43 -10.56
CA TYR A 39 7.19 0.77 -10.53
C TYR A 39 6.93 2.12 -11.20
N ALA A 40 5.89 2.19 -12.02
CA ALA A 40 5.46 3.45 -12.64
C ALA A 40 5.01 4.46 -11.57
N VAL A 41 5.24 5.76 -11.81
CA VAL A 41 4.89 6.86 -10.88
C VAL A 41 3.45 6.75 -10.32
N PRO A 42 2.40 6.48 -11.13
CA PRO A 42 1.05 6.33 -10.58
C PRO A 42 0.89 5.17 -9.61
N THR A 43 1.66 4.09 -9.80
CA THR A 43 1.68 2.93 -8.90
C THR A 43 2.41 3.28 -7.61
N VAL A 44 3.55 3.97 -7.69
CA VAL A 44 4.28 4.48 -6.52
C VAL A 44 3.38 5.37 -5.66
N GLU A 45 2.67 6.32 -6.28
CA GLU A 45 1.73 7.18 -5.55
C GLU A 45 0.58 6.40 -4.92
N CYS A 46 0.05 5.39 -5.63
CA CYS A 46 -1.01 4.54 -5.10
C CYS A 46 -0.54 3.79 -3.86
N TYR A 47 0.58 3.08 -3.97
CA TYR A 47 1.15 2.26 -2.89
C TYR A 47 1.56 3.10 -1.69
N PHE A 48 2.20 4.24 -1.92
CA PHE A 48 2.53 5.20 -0.86
C PHE A 48 1.30 5.61 -0.05
N ARG A 49 0.19 5.92 -0.73
CA ARG A 49 -1.05 6.30 -0.05
C ARG A 49 -1.77 5.11 0.60
N CYS A 50 -1.61 3.88 0.09
CA CYS A 50 -2.10 2.66 0.74
C CYS A 50 -1.44 2.49 2.11
N VAL A 51 -0.10 2.54 2.15
CA VAL A 51 0.67 2.37 3.39
C VAL A 51 0.37 3.50 4.36
N ALA A 52 0.34 4.76 3.92
CA ALA A 52 0.01 5.88 4.79
C ALA A 52 -1.38 5.72 5.45
N HIS A 53 -2.37 5.21 4.71
CA HIS A 53 -3.71 4.97 5.24
C HIS A 53 -3.72 3.86 6.29
N PHE A 54 -2.98 2.77 6.04
CA PHE A 54 -2.81 1.71 7.04
C PHE A 54 -2.15 2.24 8.32
N LEU A 55 -1.07 3.03 8.20
CA LEU A 55 -0.37 3.60 9.35
C LEU A 55 -1.29 4.48 10.19
N HIS A 56 -2.05 5.37 9.55
CA HIS A 56 -3.04 6.19 10.24
C HIS A 56 -4.07 5.33 10.98
N TRP A 57 -4.65 4.34 10.32
CA TRP A 57 -5.59 3.42 10.96
C TRP A 57 -4.95 2.66 12.14
N ALA A 58 -3.73 2.16 11.98
CA ALA A 58 -3.02 1.43 13.03
C ALA A 58 -2.79 2.28 14.29
N VAL A 59 -2.40 3.56 14.12
CA VAL A 59 -2.29 4.53 15.21
C VAL A 59 -3.63 4.71 15.92
N GLN A 60 -4.74 4.82 15.19
CA GLN A 60 -6.09 4.94 15.77
C GLN A 60 -6.55 3.66 16.49
N GLN A 61 -6.01 2.50 16.12
CA GLN A 61 -6.23 1.23 16.83
C GLN A 61 -5.30 1.04 18.04
N HIS A 62 -4.46 2.03 18.36
CA HIS A 62 -3.39 1.92 19.36
C HIS A 62 -2.47 0.72 19.14
N ALA A 63 -2.36 0.25 17.90
CA ALA A 63 -1.47 -0.84 17.53
C ALA A 63 -0.06 -0.26 17.37
N ALA A 64 0.90 -0.83 18.10
CA ALA A 64 2.28 -0.42 17.92
C ALA A 64 2.80 -0.95 16.57
N PHE A 65 3.66 -0.18 15.92
CA PHE A 65 4.19 -0.59 14.60
C PHE A 65 4.98 -1.91 14.65
N HIS A 66 5.57 -2.25 15.80
CA HIS A 66 6.23 -3.55 16.00
C HIS A 66 5.25 -4.74 15.97
N ASP A 67 3.97 -4.50 16.23
CA ASP A 67 2.89 -5.50 16.18
C ASP A 67 2.26 -5.61 14.78
N VAL A 68 2.83 -4.95 13.77
CA VAL A 68 2.37 -5.08 12.38
C VAL A 68 2.67 -6.48 11.89
N GLY A 69 1.72 -7.38 12.14
CA GLY A 69 1.64 -8.78 11.71
C GLY A 69 0.67 -8.96 10.53
N ASP A 70 0.60 -10.18 9.98
CA ASP A 70 -0.38 -10.51 8.93
C ASP A 70 -1.82 -10.36 9.44
N ALA A 71 -2.08 -10.69 10.70
CA ALA A 71 -3.39 -10.51 11.32
C ALA A 71 -3.84 -9.05 11.37
N LEU A 72 -2.92 -8.10 11.63
CA LEU A 72 -3.27 -6.67 11.66
C LEU A 72 -3.57 -6.14 10.25
N ILE A 73 -2.84 -6.63 9.24
CA ILE A 73 -3.09 -6.33 7.83
C ILE A 73 -4.42 -6.90 7.38
N GLU A 74 -4.71 -8.15 7.72
CA GLU A 74 -5.97 -8.81 7.35
C GLU A 74 -7.15 -8.05 7.97
N ARG A 75 -7.04 -7.64 9.24
CA ARG A 75 -8.06 -6.84 9.92
C ARG A 75 -8.28 -5.49 9.23
N PHE A 76 -7.21 -4.81 8.82
CA PHE A 76 -7.33 -3.57 8.04
C PHE A 76 -8.08 -3.81 6.72
N ILE A 77 -7.74 -4.89 6.01
CA ILE A 77 -8.28 -5.16 4.68
C ILE A 77 -9.74 -5.63 4.74
N GLN A 78 -10.07 -6.52 5.67
CA GLN A 78 -11.38 -7.17 5.74
C GLN A 78 -12.39 -6.39 6.56
N GLU A 79 -11.96 -5.70 7.63
CA GLU A 79 -12.89 -5.04 8.55
C GLU A 79 -12.97 -3.53 8.29
N HIS A 80 -11.82 -2.87 8.08
CA HIS A 80 -11.78 -1.41 7.93
C HIS A 80 -12.05 -0.94 6.50
N LEU A 81 -11.33 -1.45 5.49
CA LEU A 81 -11.45 -0.97 4.10
C LEU A 81 -12.90 -0.93 3.57
N PRO A 82 -13.78 -1.94 3.83
CA PRO A 82 -15.14 -1.93 3.28
C PRO A 82 -16.01 -0.78 3.83
N HIS A 83 -15.70 -0.28 5.03
CA HIS A 83 -16.52 0.68 5.75
C HIS A 83 -15.84 2.05 5.87
N CYS A 84 -14.56 2.16 5.50
CA CYS A 84 -13.79 3.37 5.75
C CYS A 84 -14.27 4.56 4.90
N GLN A 85 -14.38 5.72 5.55
CA GLN A 85 -14.65 7.01 4.89
C GLN A 85 -13.39 7.89 4.82
N CYS A 86 -12.23 7.36 5.20
CA CYS A 86 -10.97 8.08 5.28
C CYS A 86 -10.46 8.56 3.91
N ALA A 87 -10.90 7.93 2.82
CA ALA A 87 -10.53 8.28 1.45
C ALA A 87 -11.64 7.93 0.43
N PRO A 88 -12.75 8.69 0.37
CA PRO A 88 -13.96 8.35 -0.39
C PRO A 88 -13.78 8.26 -1.92
N GLN A 89 -12.59 8.60 -2.43
CA GLN A 89 -12.26 8.69 -3.86
C GLN A 89 -11.07 7.82 -4.29
N CYS A 90 -10.49 7.04 -3.38
CA CYS A 90 -9.45 6.07 -3.70
C CYS A 90 -10.07 4.69 -3.91
N ARG A 91 -10.39 4.33 -5.17
CA ARG A 91 -10.69 2.94 -5.55
C ARG A 91 -9.40 2.13 -5.46
N ARG A 92 -9.07 1.63 -4.27
CA ARG A 92 -7.96 0.71 -4.04
C ARG A 92 -8.54 -0.68 -3.87
N THR A 93 -8.03 -1.65 -4.60
CA THR A 93 -8.43 -3.04 -4.36
C THR A 93 -7.71 -3.55 -3.11
N SER A 94 -8.31 -4.53 -2.42
CA SER A 94 -7.64 -5.23 -1.32
C SER A 94 -6.28 -5.79 -1.74
N ALA A 95 -6.14 -6.22 -3.00
CA ALA A 95 -4.90 -6.70 -3.58
C ALA A 95 -3.83 -5.59 -3.69
N ASP A 96 -4.20 -4.39 -4.15
CA ASP A 96 -3.27 -3.25 -4.24
C ASP A 96 -2.77 -2.83 -2.85
N VAL A 97 -3.68 -2.81 -1.87
CA VAL A 97 -3.35 -2.48 -0.48
C VAL A 97 -2.41 -3.52 0.10
N HIS A 98 -2.73 -4.80 -0.08
CA HIS A 98 -1.90 -5.90 0.40
C HIS A 98 -0.49 -5.85 -0.21
N ALA A 99 -0.39 -5.72 -1.54
CA ALA A 99 0.90 -5.61 -2.23
C ALA A 99 1.72 -4.41 -1.74
N ALA A 100 1.10 -3.24 -1.60
CA ALA A 100 1.76 -2.07 -1.05
C ALA A 100 2.34 -2.33 0.35
N LEU A 101 1.55 -2.94 1.24
CA LEU A 101 2.00 -3.26 2.59
C LEU A 101 3.14 -4.27 2.59
N MET A 102 3.09 -5.28 1.72
CA MET A 102 4.17 -6.26 1.63
C MET A 102 5.49 -5.65 1.20
N HIS A 103 5.48 -4.79 0.17
CA HIS A 103 6.68 -4.06 -0.25
C HIS A 103 7.23 -3.15 0.85
N PHE A 104 6.35 -2.53 1.64
CA PHE A 104 6.78 -1.66 2.72
C PHE A 104 7.48 -2.46 3.84
N LEU A 105 6.95 -3.63 4.18
CA LEU A 105 7.52 -4.50 5.21
C LEU A 105 8.84 -5.14 4.78
N ASP A 106 8.94 -5.53 3.51
CA ASP A 106 10.18 -6.00 2.89
C ASP A 106 11.27 -4.91 2.95
N MET A 107 10.93 -3.68 2.54
CA MET A 107 11.83 -2.53 2.64
C MET A 107 12.24 -2.23 4.09
N TYR A 108 11.32 -2.35 5.04
CA TYR A 108 11.59 -2.11 6.47
C TYR A 108 12.49 -3.20 7.08
N GLY A 109 12.71 -4.33 6.40
CA GLY A 109 13.48 -5.45 6.91
C GLY A 109 12.75 -6.27 7.97
N ILE A 110 11.41 -6.19 8.04
CA ILE A 110 10.62 -7.13 8.82
C ILE A 110 10.58 -8.43 8.02
N ALA A 111 11.54 -9.32 8.30
CA ALA A 111 11.56 -10.66 7.74
C ALA A 111 10.29 -11.41 8.16
N ARG A 112 9.29 -11.42 7.29
CA ARG A 112 8.16 -12.33 7.40
C ARG A 112 8.54 -13.63 6.71
N ALA A 113 8.13 -14.76 7.28
CA ALA A 113 8.21 -16.03 6.59
C ALA A 113 7.47 -15.89 5.24
N THR A 114 8.22 -15.92 4.14
CA THR A 114 7.73 -15.69 2.78
C THR A 114 6.60 -16.67 2.42
N PRO A 115 5.40 -16.23 2.04
CA PRO A 115 4.59 -16.99 1.09
C PRO A 115 5.16 -16.80 -0.32
N ALA A 116 5.27 -17.91 -1.05
CA ALA A 116 5.90 -18.07 -2.36
C ALA A 116 5.53 -17.00 -3.42
N PRO A 117 6.39 -16.75 -4.42
CA PRO A 117 6.14 -15.74 -5.44
C PRO A 117 4.85 -16.03 -6.21
N ILE A 118 3.89 -15.10 -6.14
CA ILE A 118 2.75 -15.05 -7.05
C ILE A 118 3.30 -14.61 -8.39
N VAL A 119 3.67 -15.57 -9.24
CA VAL A 119 3.94 -15.29 -10.65
C VAL A 119 2.62 -14.80 -11.25
N SER A 120 2.54 -13.50 -11.54
CA SER A 120 1.44 -12.95 -12.31
C SER A 120 1.63 -13.40 -13.76
N ALA A 121 1.08 -14.57 -14.09
CA ALA A 121 0.98 -15.06 -15.44
C ALA A 121 -0.04 -14.21 -16.21
N SER A 122 0.39 -13.06 -16.72
CA SER A 122 -0.26 -12.44 -17.87
C SER A 122 0.35 -13.04 -19.13
N LEU A 123 -0.15 -14.21 -19.56
CA LEU A 123 0.02 -14.65 -20.94
C LEU A 123 -1.24 -14.32 -21.72
N VAL A 124 -1.05 -13.29 -22.53
CA VAL A 124 -1.87 -12.77 -23.61
C VAL A 124 -2.47 -13.89 -24.46
N LEU A 125 -3.79 -13.93 -24.61
CA LEU A 125 -4.44 -14.67 -25.69
C LEU A 125 -4.42 -13.80 -26.96
N PRO A 126 -3.86 -14.27 -28.09
CA PRO A 126 -4.09 -13.59 -29.36
C PRO A 126 -5.50 -13.92 -29.87
N PHE A 127 -6.28 -12.86 -30.03
CA PHE A 127 -7.49 -12.79 -30.83
C PHE A 127 -7.19 -13.33 -32.24
N SER A 128 -7.98 -14.29 -32.74
CA SER A 128 -8.05 -14.57 -34.17
C SER A 128 -9.49 -14.42 -34.63
N LEU A 129 -9.70 -13.38 -35.44
CA LEU A 129 -10.87 -13.15 -36.27
C LEU A 129 -10.96 -14.24 -37.34
N THR A 130 -12.13 -14.83 -37.52
CA THR A 130 -12.69 -15.17 -38.85
C THR A 130 -14.21 -15.17 -38.72
#